data_AF-A0A969GJC8-F1
#
_entry.id   AF-A0A969GJC8-F1
#
_cell.length_a   1.000
_cell.length_b   1.000
_cell.length_c   1.000
_cell.angle_alpha   90.00
_cell.angle_beta   90.00
_cell.angle_gamma   90.00
#
_symmetry.space_group_name_H-M   'P 1'
#
loop_
_entity.id
_entity.type
_entity.pdbx_description
1 polymer ?
#
loop_
_entity_poly.entity_id
_entity_poly.type
_entity_poly.pdbx_seq_one_letter_code
_entity_poly.pdbx_strand_id
1 'polypeptide(L)'
;MSVTAVIGSQWGDEGKGKVVDYLAEHSDYVARFNGGNNAGHTVINEFGTFKIHLVPSGIFAKNTIGLIGGGVVIDPAVLIEEIEMLNKAGVNVDGRLWISPRSHLIMPYHKILDGLYEEAKGAGATGTTRRGIGPVFADKVSYNGIRWSDFTSDAFEKRLSMQLELKNKIIVALGGEEMKYSQVRETYREYYLKIKPYIKELFSLVQDGLKN
;
A
#
# COMPACT_ATOMS: atom_id res chain seq x y z
N MET A 1 0.96 -15.91 24.50
CA MET A 1 0.64 -15.02 23.37
C MET A 1 -0.54 -15.54 22.56
N SER A 2 -1.47 -14.63 22.21
CA SER A 2 -2.53 -14.86 21.23
C SER A 2 -2.20 -14.16 19.91
N VAL A 3 -2.42 -14.82 18.78
CA VAL A 3 -2.38 -14.20 17.44
C VAL A 3 -3.72 -14.45 16.79
N THR A 4 -4.46 -13.37 16.54
CA THR A 4 -5.80 -13.44 15.92
C THR A 4 -5.73 -12.99 14.47
N ALA A 5 -6.29 -13.79 13.55
CA ALA A 5 -6.41 -13.45 12.14
C ALA A 5 -7.88 -13.21 11.77
N VAL A 6 -8.18 -12.05 11.18
CA VAL A 6 -9.49 -11.74 10.62
C VAL A 6 -9.42 -11.91 9.10
N ILE A 7 -10.13 -12.91 8.58
CA ILE A 7 -10.09 -13.31 7.16
C ILE A 7 -11.52 -13.31 6.60
N GLY A 8 -11.68 -12.81 5.38
CA GLY A 8 -12.96 -12.89 4.65
C GLY A 8 -13.14 -14.27 4.06
N SER A 9 -14.30 -14.88 4.27
CA SER A 9 -14.64 -16.22 3.77
C SER A 9 -15.40 -16.19 2.44
N GLN A 10 -15.62 -15.00 1.88
CA GLN A 10 -16.39 -14.77 0.64
C GLN A 10 -15.55 -13.95 -0.36
N TRP A 11 -16.20 -13.09 -1.17
CA TRP A 11 -15.57 -12.30 -2.21
C TRP A 11 -15.42 -10.81 -1.82
N GLY A 12 -15.10 -10.54 -0.56
CA GLY A 12 -14.92 -9.16 -0.07
C GLY A 12 -16.17 -8.60 0.61
N ASP A 13 -16.01 -7.37 1.13
CA ASP A 13 -17.07 -6.59 1.80
C ASP A 13 -17.81 -7.26 2.98
N GLU A 14 -17.20 -8.26 3.62
CA GLU A 14 -17.78 -8.97 4.77
C GLU A 14 -17.70 -8.19 6.10
N GLY A 15 -17.43 -6.88 6.06
CA GLY A 15 -17.34 -6.05 7.28
C GLY A 15 -16.09 -6.29 8.15
N LYS A 16 -15.03 -6.88 7.58
CA LYS A 16 -13.77 -7.19 8.29
C LYS A 16 -13.18 -6.01 9.07
N GLY A 17 -13.22 -4.81 8.50
CA GLY A 17 -12.69 -3.60 9.15
C GLY A 17 -13.32 -3.37 10.53
N LYS A 18 -14.65 -3.52 10.64
CA LYS A 18 -15.38 -3.37 11.91
C LYS A 18 -14.95 -4.40 12.97
N VAL A 19 -14.70 -5.64 12.54
CA VAL A 19 -14.21 -6.69 13.45
C VAL A 19 -12.78 -6.39 13.91
N VAL A 20 -11.92 -5.94 12.99
CA VAL A 20 -10.55 -5.53 13.32
C VAL A 20 -10.56 -4.35 14.28
N ASP A 21 -11.41 -3.35 14.08
CA ASP A 21 -11.53 -2.18 14.97
C ASP A 21 -11.89 -2.60 16.39
N TYR A 22 -12.88 -3.47 16.53
CA TYR A 22 -13.29 -4.01 17.84
C TYR A 22 -12.16 -4.79 18.53
N LEU A 23 -11.44 -5.64 17.79
CA LEU A 23 -10.34 -6.43 18.36
C LEU A 23 -9.09 -5.58 18.64
N ALA A 24 -8.93 -4.45 17.95
CA ALA A 24 -7.77 -3.57 18.10
C ALA A 24 -7.69 -2.97 19.51
N GLU A 25 -8.82 -2.69 20.17
CA GLU A 25 -8.86 -2.14 21.54
C GLU A 25 -8.11 -2.99 22.58
N HIS A 26 -7.93 -4.27 22.30
CA HIS A 26 -7.24 -5.23 23.17
C HIS A 26 -5.97 -5.80 22.54
N SER A 27 -5.46 -5.18 21.47
CA SER A 27 -4.30 -5.65 20.73
C SER A 27 -3.19 -4.60 20.72
N ASP A 28 -1.96 -5.01 21.04
CA ASP A 28 -0.78 -4.14 20.95
C ASP A 28 -0.44 -3.79 19.50
N TYR A 29 -0.67 -4.73 18.57
CA TYR A 29 -0.36 -4.57 17.16
C TYR A 29 -1.55 -4.96 16.28
N VAL A 30 -1.78 -4.18 15.22
CA VAL A 30 -2.71 -4.54 14.14
C VAL A 30 -1.96 -4.46 12.82
N ALA A 31 -1.85 -5.60 12.14
CA ALA A 31 -1.04 -5.74 10.95
C ALA A 31 -1.87 -6.03 9.69
N ARG A 32 -1.68 -5.22 8.65
CA ARG A 32 -2.11 -5.55 7.30
C ARG A 32 -1.01 -6.36 6.61
N PHE A 33 -1.34 -7.56 6.15
CA PHE A 33 -0.34 -8.51 5.63
C PHE A 33 -0.33 -8.67 4.10
N ASN A 34 -1.42 -8.31 3.40
CA ASN A 34 -1.54 -8.49 1.94
C ASN A 34 -2.49 -7.44 1.32
N GLY A 35 -2.64 -7.48 0.00
CA GLY A 35 -3.48 -6.58 -0.79
C GLY A 35 -2.81 -5.22 -1.00
N GLY A 36 -3.62 -4.22 -1.33
CA GLY A 36 -3.18 -2.84 -1.47
C GLY A 36 -4.33 -1.87 -1.26
N ASN A 37 -4.30 -0.73 -1.94
CA ASN A 37 -5.37 0.26 -1.88
C ASN A 37 -6.66 -0.18 -2.60
N ASN A 38 -6.79 -1.41 -3.09
CA ASN A 38 -8.06 -1.96 -3.59
C ASN A 38 -9.04 -2.38 -2.50
N ALA A 39 -8.55 -2.64 -1.29
CA ALA A 39 -9.39 -2.83 -0.13
C ALA A 39 -9.64 -1.48 0.53
N GLY A 40 -10.81 -1.31 1.12
CA GLY A 40 -11.19 -0.12 1.87
C GLY A 40 -12.13 -0.47 3.00
N HIS A 41 -12.17 0.37 4.02
CA HIS A 41 -13.20 0.34 5.05
C HIS A 41 -13.48 1.77 5.47
N THR A 42 -14.74 2.03 5.82
CA THR A 42 -15.15 3.31 6.36
C THR A 42 -15.23 3.19 7.87
N VAL A 43 -14.51 4.03 8.59
CA VAL A 43 -14.56 4.14 10.05
C VAL A 43 -15.32 5.41 10.40
N ILE A 44 -16.31 5.29 11.27
CA ILE A 44 -17.09 6.41 11.80
C ILE A 44 -16.91 6.39 13.32
N ASN A 45 -16.30 7.44 13.86
CA ASN A 45 -16.00 7.57 15.29
C ASN A 45 -16.01 9.06 15.71
N GLU A 46 -15.58 9.34 16.94
CA GLU A 46 -15.52 10.68 17.53
C GLU A 46 -14.60 11.65 16.78
N PHE A 47 -13.65 11.15 15.98
CA PHE A 47 -12.76 11.97 15.15
C PHE A 47 -13.38 12.30 13.77
N GLY A 48 -14.47 11.64 13.39
CA GLY A 48 -15.19 11.87 12.14
C GLY A 48 -15.42 10.61 11.31
N THR A 49 -15.52 10.79 9.98
CA THR A 49 -15.71 9.71 9.01
C THR A 49 -14.47 9.58 8.13
N PHE A 50 -13.84 8.41 8.14
CA PHE A 50 -12.58 8.15 7.45
C PHE A 50 -12.74 7.00 6.47
N LYS A 51 -12.36 7.23 5.21
CA LYS A 51 -12.25 6.18 4.19
C LYS A 51 -10.79 5.73 4.12
N ILE A 52 -10.49 4.60 4.73
CA ILE A 52 -9.12 4.09 4.86
C ILE A 52 -8.92 2.87 3.97
N HIS A 53 -7.84 2.84 3.21
CA HIS A 53 -7.46 1.76 2.31
C HIS A 53 -6.18 1.06 2.73
N LEU A 54 -5.12 1.77 3.08
CA LEU A 54 -3.81 1.19 3.36
C LEU A 54 -3.48 1.16 4.86
N VAL A 55 -3.81 2.23 5.58
CA VAL A 55 -3.61 2.27 7.04
C VAL A 55 -4.46 1.17 7.71
N PRO A 56 -3.92 0.39 8.66
CA PRO A 56 -4.69 -0.66 9.33
C PRO A 56 -5.88 -0.08 10.15
N SER A 57 -7.03 -0.77 10.14
CA SER A 57 -8.29 -0.30 10.74
C SER A 57 -8.18 0.06 12.23
N GLY A 58 -7.37 -0.69 12.99
CA GLY A 58 -7.11 -0.43 14.41
C GLY A 58 -6.28 0.81 14.75
N ILE A 59 -5.92 1.69 13.81
CA ILE A 59 -5.09 2.87 14.07
C ILE A 59 -5.72 3.88 15.04
N PHE A 60 -7.05 3.85 15.16
CA PHE A 60 -7.82 4.70 16.08
C PHE A 60 -7.70 4.26 17.55
N ALA A 61 -7.37 3.00 17.80
CA ALA A 61 -7.13 2.51 19.17
C ALA A 61 -5.83 3.11 19.71
N LYS A 62 -5.93 3.82 20.85
CA LYS A 62 -4.86 4.68 21.39
C LYS A 62 -3.52 3.96 21.62
N ASN A 63 -3.58 2.71 22.10
CA ASN A 63 -2.39 1.94 22.49
C ASN A 63 -1.94 0.95 21.41
N THR A 64 -2.60 0.95 20.25
CA THR A 64 -2.34 -0.02 19.18
C THR A 64 -1.37 0.55 18.16
N ILE A 65 -0.41 -0.28 17.76
CA ILE A 65 0.56 0.03 16.70
C ILE A 65 0.08 -0.61 15.39
N GLY A 66 -0.12 0.21 14.37
CA GLY A 66 -0.44 -0.20 13.01
C GLY A 66 0.81 -0.65 12.24
N LEU A 67 0.74 -1.82 11.61
CA LEU A 67 1.82 -2.37 10.79
C LEU A 67 1.35 -2.60 9.35
N ILE A 68 2.11 -2.13 8.38
CA ILE A 68 1.93 -2.46 6.96
C ILE A 68 3.05 -3.42 6.54
N GLY A 69 2.71 -4.70 6.38
CA GLY A 69 3.63 -5.78 6.08
C GLY A 69 4.19 -5.75 4.64
N GLY A 70 5.31 -6.44 4.43
CA GLY A 70 5.97 -6.55 3.12
C GLY A 70 5.15 -7.28 2.05
N GLY A 71 4.08 -7.96 2.44
CA GLY A 71 3.12 -8.55 1.51
C GLY A 71 2.20 -7.53 0.83
N VAL A 72 2.06 -6.33 1.41
CA VAL A 72 1.21 -5.25 0.91
C VAL A 72 1.89 -4.50 -0.24
N VAL A 73 1.09 -4.15 -1.25
CA VAL A 73 1.48 -3.24 -2.34
C VAL A 73 0.93 -1.84 -2.04
N ILE A 74 1.79 -0.83 -2.10
CA ILE A 74 1.52 0.51 -1.58
C ILE A 74 1.50 1.51 -2.72
N ASP A 75 0.37 2.20 -2.88
CA ASP A 75 0.32 3.46 -3.63
C ASP A 75 0.76 4.59 -2.70
N PRO A 76 1.94 5.21 -2.93
CA PRO A 76 2.47 6.20 -2.00
C PRO A 76 1.56 7.42 -1.86
N ALA A 77 0.90 7.86 -2.93
CA ALA A 77 0.02 9.02 -2.89
C ALA A 77 -1.16 8.78 -1.94
N VAL A 78 -1.82 7.61 -2.08
CA VAL A 78 -2.95 7.23 -1.22
C VAL A 78 -2.53 7.10 0.25
N LEU A 79 -1.37 6.50 0.52
CA LEU A 79 -0.89 6.37 1.89
C LEU A 79 -0.59 7.73 2.53
N ILE A 80 0.03 8.64 1.78
CA ILE A 80 0.32 10.01 2.24
C ILE A 80 -0.98 10.75 2.53
N GLU A 81 -1.98 10.68 1.63
CA GLU A 81 -3.29 11.28 1.83
C GLU A 81 -3.99 10.74 3.10
N GLU A 82 -3.93 9.44 3.33
CA GLU A 82 -4.50 8.81 4.53
C GLU A 82 -3.80 9.28 5.81
N ILE A 83 -2.48 9.33 5.83
CA ILE A 83 -1.69 9.83 6.96
C ILE A 83 -2.02 11.29 7.24
N GLU A 84 -2.03 12.14 6.21
CA GLU A 84 -2.35 13.56 6.34
C GLU A 84 -3.79 13.77 6.83
N MET A 85 -4.75 13.00 6.34
CA MET A 85 -6.15 13.02 6.79
C MET A 85 -6.27 12.66 8.27
N LEU A 86 -5.62 11.58 8.71
CA LEU A 86 -5.65 11.12 10.11
C LEU A 86 -5.02 12.16 11.05
N ASN A 87 -3.84 12.68 10.69
CA ASN A 87 -3.15 13.69 11.49
C ASN A 87 -3.96 14.99 11.61
N LYS A 88 -4.61 15.44 10.52
CA LYS A 88 -5.49 16.63 10.53
C LYS A 88 -6.69 16.46 11.47
N ALA A 89 -7.20 15.25 11.63
CA ALA A 89 -8.30 14.94 12.53
C ALA A 89 -7.87 14.66 13.98
N GLY A 90 -6.58 14.81 14.31
CA GLY A 90 -6.04 14.58 15.65
C GLY A 90 -5.71 13.11 15.96
N VAL A 91 -5.79 12.22 14.96
CA VAL A 91 -5.38 10.82 15.09
C VAL A 91 -3.89 10.71 14.77
N ASN A 92 -3.06 10.88 15.79
CA ASN A 92 -1.60 10.86 15.62
C ASN A 92 -1.11 9.47 15.22
N VAL A 93 -0.55 9.33 14.01
CA VAL A 93 0.05 8.08 13.52
C VAL A 93 1.56 8.00 13.74
N ASP A 94 2.21 9.10 14.13
CA ASP A 94 3.66 9.16 14.32
C ASP A 94 4.08 8.27 15.49
N GLY A 95 5.07 7.41 15.24
CA GLY A 95 5.49 6.39 16.21
C GLY A 95 4.52 5.23 16.40
N ARG A 96 3.31 5.30 15.81
CA ARG A 96 2.27 4.25 15.90
C ARG A 96 1.96 3.56 14.57
N LEU A 97 2.49 4.05 13.45
CA LEU A 97 2.39 3.41 12.15
C LEU A 97 3.78 3.04 11.63
N TRP A 98 3.97 1.77 11.28
CA TRP A 98 5.22 1.28 10.71
C TRP A 98 4.99 0.52 9.40
N ILE A 99 5.83 0.78 8.42
CA ILE A 99 5.75 0.24 7.06
C ILE A 99 6.99 -0.60 6.80
N SER A 100 6.78 -1.81 6.29
CA SER A 100 7.88 -2.67 5.90
C SER A 100 8.69 -2.05 4.75
N PRO A 101 10.03 -2.03 4.82
CA PRO A 101 10.87 -1.61 3.70
C PRO A 101 10.75 -2.56 2.49
N ARG A 102 10.16 -3.74 2.67
CA ARG A 102 9.99 -4.79 1.63
C ARG A 102 8.68 -4.68 0.85
N SER A 103 7.77 -3.78 1.25
CA SER A 103 6.52 -3.53 0.52
C SER A 103 6.82 -2.98 -0.86
N HIS A 104 6.11 -3.50 -1.87
CA HIS A 104 6.26 -3.07 -3.26
C HIS A 104 5.42 -1.82 -3.52
N LEU A 105 5.87 -0.99 -4.46
CA LEU A 105 5.24 0.28 -4.80
C LEU A 105 4.39 0.19 -6.06
N ILE A 106 3.18 0.73 -5.97
CA ILE A 106 2.32 0.96 -7.12
C ILE A 106 2.80 2.21 -7.84
N MET A 107 3.71 2.01 -8.79
CA MET A 107 4.18 3.00 -9.75
C MET A 107 3.07 3.49 -10.71
N PRO A 108 3.18 4.68 -11.34
CA PRO A 108 2.11 5.23 -12.18
C PRO A 108 1.82 4.37 -13.41
N TYR A 109 2.84 3.73 -13.99
CA TYR A 109 2.66 2.77 -15.08
C TYR A 109 1.74 1.61 -14.70
N HIS A 110 1.71 1.17 -13.44
CA HIS A 110 0.84 0.08 -13.06
C HIS A 110 -0.64 0.46 -13.21
N LYS A 111 -1.02 1.68 -12.85
CA LYS A 111 -2.41 2.17 -12.97
C LYS A 111 -2.82 2.28 -14.44
N ILE A 112 -1.93 2.84 -15.26
CA ILE A 112 -2.14 2.97 -16.71
C ILE A 112 -2.30 1.58 -17.34
N LEU A 113 -1.36 0.66 -17.07
CA LEU A 113 -1.39 -0.70 -17.61
C LEU A 113 -2.61 -1.49 -17.16
N ASP A 114 -3.06 -1.32 -15.91
CA ASP A 114 -4.29 -1.97 -15.42
C ASP A 114 -5.50 -1.56 -16.27
N GLY A 115 -5.65 -0.25 -16.56
CA GLY A 115 -6.70 0.26 -17.44
C GLY A 115 -6.57 -0.26 -18.89
N LEU A 116 -5.38 -0.16 -19.46
CA LEU A 116 -5.13 -0.59 -20.84
C LEU A 116 -5.33 -2.10 -21.03
N TYR A 117 -4.96 -2.92 -20.05
CA TYR A 117 -5.19 -4.37 -20.10
C TYR A 117 -6.67 -4.70 -20.03
N GLU A 118 -7.46 -4.00 -19.21
CA GLU A 118 -8.91 -4.19 -19.15
C GLU A 118 -9.59 -3.79 -20.46
N GLU A 119 -9.16 -2.69 -21.07
CA GLU A 119 -9.66 -2.25 -22.38
C GLU A 119 -9.32 -3.25 -23.49
N ALA A 120 -8.08 -3.75 -23.51
CA ALA A 120 -7.64 -4.76 -24.46
C ALA A 120 -8.39 -6.10 -24.34
N LYS A 121 -8.89 -6.46 -23.16
CA LYS A 121 -9.70 -7.67 -22.96
C LYS A 121 -11.13 -7.54 -23.51
N GLY A 122 -11.63 -6.32 -23.73
CA GLY A 122 -12.98 -6.08 -24.23
C GLY A 122 -14.05 -6.82 -23.40
N ALA A 123 -14.80 -7.73 -24.04
CA ALA A 123 -15.84 -8.51 -23.38
C ALA A 123 -15.33 -9.45 -22.26
N GLY A 124 -14.02 -9.74 -22.23
CA GLY A 124 -13.38 -10.54 -21.18
C GLY A 124 -12.80 -9.71 -20.02
N ALA A 125 -13.16 -8.42 -19.92
CA ALA A 125 -12.69 -7.56 -18.84
C ALA A 125 -13.04 -8.15 -17.46
N THR A 126 -12.10 -8.03 -16.52
CA THR A 126 -12.24 -8.60 -15.18
C THR A 126 -13.03 -7.67 -14.24
N GLY A 127 -13.10 -6.38 -14.55
CA GLY A 127 -13.66 -5.35 -13.67
C GLY A 127 -12.67 -4.93 -12.59
N THR A 128 -11.39 -4.72 -12.93
CA THR A 128 -10.40 -4.28 -11.94
C THR A 128 -10.74 -2.89 -11.40
N THR A 129 -10.19 -2.56 -10.22
CA THR A 129 -10.33 -1.21 -9.63
C THR A 129 -9.50 -0.16 -10.37
N ARG A 130 -8.74 -0.54 -11.40
CA ARG A 130 -7.79 0.32 -12.14
C ARG A 130 -6.78 1.02 -11.21
N ARG A 131 -6.49 0.42 -10.06
CA ARG A 131 -5.53 0.93 -9.06
C ARG A 131 -4.13 0.35 -9.25
N GLY A 132 -3.89 -0.48 -10.27
CA GLY A 132 -2.57 -1.03 -10.57
C GLY A 132 -2.20 -2.26 -9.74
N ILE A 133 -3.16 -2.89 -9.06
CA ILE A 133 -2.93 -4.06 -8.18
C ILE A 133 -2.38 -5.26 -8.95
N GLY A 134 -3.04 -5.64 -10.04
CA GLY A 134 -2.58 -6.75 -10.87
C GLY A 134 -1.16 -6.53 -11.39
N PRO A 135 -0.90 -5.41 -12.09
CA PRO A 135 0.43 -5.10 -12.61
C PRO A 135 1.54 -5.05 -11.55
N VAL A 136 1.32 -4.45 -10.37
CA VAL A 136 2.36 -4.42 -9.33
C VAL A 136 2.66 -5.81 -8.75
N PHE A 137 1.65 -6.68 -8.65
CA PHE A 137 1.87 -8.07 -8.23
C PHE A 137 2.59 -8.88 -9.31
N ALA A 138 2.31 -8.63 -10.59
CA ALA A 138 3.07 -9.22 -11.69
C ALA A 138 4.55 -8.80 -11.63
N ASP A 139 4.83 -7.53 -11.35
CA ASP A 139 6.19 -7.03 -11.20
C ASP A 139 6.87 -7.59 -9.94
N LYS A 140 6.13 -7.81 -8.85
CA LYS A 140 6.61 -8.53 -7.66
C LYS A 140 7.02 -9.97 -7.98
N VAL A 141 6.17 -10.72 -8.68
CA VAL A 141 6.43 -12.13 -9.03
C VAL A 141 7.56 -12.24 -10.05
N SER A 142 7.67 -11.29 -10.97
CA SER A 142 8.74 -11.26 -11.99
C SER A 142 10.04 -10.60 -11.51
N TYR A 143 10.15 -10.27 -10.22
CA TYR A 143 11.33 -9.63 -9.59
C TYR A 143 11.68 -8.22 -10.13
N ASN A 144 10.74 -7.62 -10.87
CA ASN A 144 10.85 -6.32 -11.53
C ASN A 144 10.36 -5.15 -10.67
N GLY A 145 9.64 -5.44 -9.59
CA GLY A 145 9.05 -4.42 -8.74
C GLY A 145 10.08 -3.52 -8.03
N ILE A 146 9.59 -2.33 -7.66
CA ILE A 146 10.31 -1.34 -6.86
C ILE A 146 9.75 -1.39 -5.43
N ARG A 147 10.64 -1.34 -4.44
CA ARG A 147 10.32 -1.39 -3.00
C ARG A 147 10.87 -0.15 -2.29
N TRP A 148 10.36 0.09 -1.09
CA TRP A 148 10.87 1.17 -0.23
C TRP A 148 12.37 1.08 0.05
N SER A 149 12.91 -0.14 0.25
CA SER A 149 14.34 -0.38 0.45
C SER A 149 15.21 0.10 -0.72
N ASP A 150 14.67 0.18 -1.94
CA ASP A 150 15.47 0.53 -3.12
C ASP A 150 15.87 2.02 -3.10
N PHE A 151 15.16 2.86 -2.34
CA PHE A 151 15.43 4.30 -2.21
C PHE A 151 16.65 4.64 -1.34
N THR A 152 17.16 3.68 -0.56
CA THR A 152 18.35 3.86 0.28
C THR A 152 19.66 3.74 -0.50
N SER A 153 19.58 3.48 -1.81
CA SER A 153 20.71 3.35 -2.72
C SER A 153 20.36 3.94 -4.09
N ASP A 154 21.23 3.76 -5.08
CA ASP A 154 20.98 4.07 -6.49
C ASP A 154 20.11 3.01 -7.19
N ALA A 155 19.67 1.97 -6.47
CA ALA A 155 18.83 0.91 -7.00
C ALA A 155 17.48 1.43 -7.50
N PHE A 156 16.89 2.42 -6.83
CA PHE A 156 15.65 3.05 -7.27
C PHE A 156 15.78 3.64 -8.68
N GLU A 157 16.78 4.50 -8.93
CA GLU A 157 17.01 5.10 -10.24
C GLU A 157 17.27 4.05 -11.32
N LYS A 158 18.13 3.07 -11.04
CA LYS A 158 18.45 1.99 -12.00
C LYS A 158 17.22 1.16 -12.36
N ARG A 159 16.43 0.75 -11.36
CA ARG A 159 15.19 -0.01 -11.57
C ARG A 159 14.15 0.83 -12.28
N LEU A 160 13.93 2.07 -11.86
CA LEU A 160 12.96 2.96 -12.50
C LEU A 160 13.30 3.20 -13.96
N SER A 161 14.55 3.50 -14.29
CA SER A 161 14.97 3.75 -15.67
C SER A 161 14.69 2.55 -16.56
N MET A 162 15.08 1.35 -16.11
CA MET A 162 14.89 0.13 -16.89
C MET A 162 13.41 -0.25 -17.03
N GLN A 163 12.65 -0.22 -15.92
CA GLN A 163 11.23 -0.54 -15.96
C GLN A 163 10.45 0.45 -16.81
N LEU A 164 10.70 1.76 -16.66
CA LEU A 164 9.95 2.77 -17.40
C LEU A 164 10.18 2.66 -18.90
N GLU A 165 11.39 2.35 -19.35
CA GLU A 165 11.67 2.11 -20.77
C GLU A 165 10.83 0.94 -21.31
N LEU A 166 10.81 -0.19 -20.61
CA LEU A 166 10.03 -1.36 -21.01
C LEU A 166 8.52 -1.10 -20.95
N LYS A 167 8.03 -0.52 -19.86
CA LYS A 167 6.61 -0.25 -19.67
C LYS A 167 6.10 0.80 -20.66
N ASN A 168 6.89 1.83 -20.99
CA ASN A 168 6.50 2.82 -22.02
C ASN A 168 6.29 2.16 -23.39
N LYS A 169 7.16 1.23 -23.80
CA LYS A 169 6.97 0.47 -25.06
C LYS A 169 5.63 -0.26 -25.09
N ILE A 170 5.26 -0.89 -23.97
CA ILE A 170 3.97 -1.59 -23.82
C ILE A 170 2.80 -0.59 -23.83
N ILE A 171 2.90 0.49 -23.06
CA ILE A 171 1.86 1.52 -22.94
C ILE A 171 1.56 2.14 -24.31
N VAL A 172 2.59 2.56 -25.06
CA VAL A 172 2.43 3.14 -26.39
C VAL A 172 1.84 2.13 -27.38
N ALA A 173 2.27 0.86 -27.33
CA ALA A 173 1.72 -0.19 -28.19
C ALA A 173 0.23 -0.46 -27.93
N LEU A 174 -0.25 -0.18 -26.71
CA LEU A 174 -1.66 -0.29 -26.33
C LEU A 174 -2.44 1.02 -26.47
N GLY A 175 -1.84 2.08 -27.03
CA GLY A 175 -2.48 3.36 -27.29
C GLY A 175 -2.46 4.37 -26.13
N GLY A 176 -1.67 4.11 -25.09
CA GLY A 176 -1.44 5.05 -23.99
C GLY A 176 -0.27 6.02 -24.25
N GLU A 177 -0.16 7.05 -23.41
CA GLU A 177 0.91 8.03 -23.48
C GLU A 177 2.16 7.60 -22.69
N GLU A 178 3.35 7.83 -23.26
CA GLU A 178 4.60 7.56 -22.57
C GLU A 178 4.80 8.47 -21.35
N MET A 179 5.41 7.92 -20.30
CA MET A 179 5.77 8.71 -19.12
C MET A 179 7.22 9.16 -19.18
N LYS A 180 7.46 10.37 -18.68
CA LYS A 180 8.81 10.94 -18.58
C LYS A 180 9.50 10.47 -17.31
N TYR A 181 10.72 9.95 -17.45
CA TYR A 181 11.54 9.48 -16.34
C TYR A 181 11.74 10.52 -15.24
N SER A 182 12.09 11.76 -15.59
CA SER A 182 12.36 12.83 -14.62
C SER A 182 11.15 13.09 -13.72
N GLN A 183 9.96 13.21 -14.31
CA GLN A 183 8.71 13.46 -13.59
C GLN A 183 8.41 12.34 -12.60
N VAL A 184 8.43 11.07 -13.06
CA VAL A 184 8.15 9.93 -12.18
C VAL A 184 9.20 9.83 -11.07
N ARG A 185 10.48 10.05 -11.38
CA ARG A 185 11.55 10.00 -10.39
C ARG A 185 11.37 11.07 -9.31
N GLU A 186 11.14 12.31 -9.70
CA GLU A 186 10.99 13.45 -8.77
C GLU A 186 9.81 13.23 -7.83
N THR A 187 8.63 12.94 -8.38
CA THR A 187 7.43 12.65 -7.58
C THR A 187 7.64 11.53 -6.58
N TYR A 188 8.27 10.42 -6.98
CA TYR A 188 8.48 9.28 -6.07
C TYR A 188 9.59 9.53 -5.05
N ARG A 189 10.58 10.37 -5.37
CA ARG A 189 11.56 10.83 -4.38
C ARG A 189 10.89 11.72 -3.32
N GLU A 190 9.98 12.60 -3.70
CA GLU A 190 9.18 13.40 -2.75
C GLU A 190 8.31 12.51 -1.86
N TYR A 191 7.63 11.52 -2.44
CA TYR A 191 6.85 10.55 -1.67
C TYR A 191 7.72 9.78 -0.68
N TYR A 192 8.91 9.35 -1.09
CA TYR A 192 9.84 8.68 -0.19
C TYR A 192 10.26 9.57 0.98
N LEU A 193 10.53 10.86 0.76
CA LEU A 193 10.89 11.78 1.85
C LEU A 193 9.76 11.90 2.89
N LYS A 194 8.50 11.94 2.45
CA LYS A 194 7.33 11.97 3.35
C LYS A 194 7.13 10.66 4.10
N ILE A 195 7.37 9.52 3.45
CA ILE A 195 7.12 8.19 4.04
C ILE A 195 8.30 7.65 4.86
N LYS A 196 9.53 8.12 4.60
CA LYS A 196 10.76 7.67 5.26
C LYS A 196 10.66 7.56 6.80
N PRO A 197 10.01 8.48 7.54
CA PRO A 197 9.87 8.37 9.00
C PRO A 197 9.09 7.14 9.46
N TYR A 198 8.22 6.58 8.61
CA TYR A 198 7.37 5.44 8.94
C TYR A 198 7.98 4.10 8.49
N ILE A 199 9.09 4.10 7.75
CA ILE A 199 9.71 2.86 7.26
C ILE A 199 10.54 2.22 8.37
N LYS A 200 10.23 0.96 8.72
CA LYS A 200 10.92 0.20 9.77
C LYS A 200 10.94 -1.29 9.46
N GLU A 201 12.04 -1.96 9.79
CA GLU A 201 12.10 -3.43 9.75
C GLU A 201 11.15 -4.01 10.81
N LEU A 202 10.13 -4.72 10.34
CA LEU A 202 9.03 -5.15 11.20
C LEU A 202 9.28 -6.50 11.88
N PHE A 203 10.25 -7.28 11.41
CA PHE A 203 10.46 -8.65 11.93
C PHE A 203 10.79 -8.64 13.41
N SER A 204 11.77 -7.85 13.84
CA SER A 204 12.12 -7.73 15.26
C SER A 204 10.97 -7.18 16.10
N LEU A 205 10.29 -6.13 15.61
CA LEU A 205 9.15 -5.55 16.30
C LEU A 205 8.03 -6.57 16.56
N VAL A 206 7.70 -7.37 15.54
CA VAL A 206 6.70 -8.44 15.68
C VAL A 206 7.21 -9.51 16.64
N GLN A 207 8.46 -9.98 16.48
CA GLN A 207 9.06 -11.01 17.35
C GLN A 207 9.17 -10.60 18.82
N ASP A 208 9.35 -9.30 19.10
CA ASP A 208 9.35 -8.79 20.47
C ASP A 208 7.93 -8.68 21.02
N GLY A 209 6.95 -8.34 20.16
CA GLY A 209 5.52 -8.52 20.44
C GLY A 209 5.24 -9.96 20.88
N LEU A 210 5.37 -10.93 19.95
CA LEU A 210 5.88 -12.30 20.14
C LEU A 210 5.97 -12.91 21.57
N LYS A 211 6.86 -12.31 22.35
CA LYS A 211 7.42 -12.88 23.57
C LYS A 211 6.71 -12.38 24.84
N ASN A 212 5.99 -11.28 24.73
CA ASN A 212 5.21 -10.68 25.82
C ASN A 212 3.80 -11.30 25.90
#